data_AF-A0A813BWW5-F1
#
_entry.id   AF-A0A813BWW5-F1
#
_cell.length_a   1.000
_cell.length_b   1.000
_cell.length_c   1.000
_cell.angle_alpha   90.00
_cell.angle_beta   90.00
_cell.angle_gamma   90.00
#
_symmetry.space_group_name_H-M   'P 1'
#
loop_
_entity.id
_entity.type
_entity.pdbx_description
1 polymer ?
#
loop_
_entity_poly.entity_id
_entity_poly.type
_entity_poly.pdbx_seq_one_letter_code
_entity_poly.pdbx_strand_id
1 'polypeptide(L)'
;MSQTTPVLGGPLVSWKVFWLGVVPTLAAALVLPSIFGAWYVSSVIGGLILLYLFAEVIILFFFKNHFQLWALQRPWNFLARLLLPPVEVIDSLTAGSTYISMIVYGKWGKNFCASGQVWLGSHADVTQAVQNPQGRTFWLGEHPLLPSNLPRGESGRCVFLLSLSSKAAGGTGDHEAFRQCVVDTVLNEASVAREADEMSQRLFEQCAEDFMKQDTGFDFYTGADGGNQEFWTKYLHHVLFGLDIEDKEVMTTLNAFYAGQSSLMHYLDPMGHLFSQHEKIAKVADLYEKSPAFSNFEVKPEYNNMTAKELALLMSSIIRIAGVQGSRMFTWLCTSGVQHGNLLIDARTVWDSLDLEDEDEVLRYILEVARLSPPVTVSHRVATEPSSCDIAGRTYSFPKGTKVGTPLFLANIDPVVWGADALDFNHKRQGLKENHTGFNAVNGLGPRECPGKDLVLRSMVRLLQVIGKKRRQPSTSPQSV
;
A
#
# COMPACT_ATOMS: atom_id res chain seq x y z
N MET A 1 -24.72 7.56 -8.89
CA MET A 1 -23.98 8.63 -9.62
C MET A 1 -22.50 8.32 -9.50
N SER A 2 -21.82 8.03 -10.62
CA SER A 2 -20.41 7.63 -10.62
C SER A 2 -19.51 8.79 -10.17
N GLN A 3 -18.45 8.48 -9.42
CA GLN A 3 -17.32 9.37 -9.13
C GLN A 3 -16.52 9.70 -10.41
N THR A 4 -17.21 10.18 -11.45
CA THR A 4 -16.64 10.58 -12.73
C THR A 4 -16.46 12.08 -12.73
N THR A 5 -15.69 12.62 -11.79
CA THR A 5 -14.88 13.77 -12.18
C THR A 5 -13.70 13.15 -12.90
N PRO A 6 -13.58 13.26 -14.24
CA PRO A 6 -12.38 12.82 -14.90
C PRO A 6 -11.20 13.54 -14.25
N VAL A 7 -10.20 12.79 -13.83
CA VAL A 7 -8.88 13.35 -13.56
C VAL A 7 -8.52 14.20 -14.78
N LEU A 8 -8.24 15.48 -14.55
CA LEU A 8 -7.95 16.42 -15.62
C LEU A 8 -6.82 15.86 -16.50
N GLY A 9 -7.07 15.79 -17.81
CA GLY A 9 -6.08 15.30 -18.77
C GLY A 9 -5.89 13.78 -18.82
N GLY A 10 -6.87 12.96 -18.42
CA GLY A 10 -6.82 11.50 -18.57
C GLY A 10 -6.24 11.06 -19.93
N PRO A 11 -5.54 9.91 -19.98
CA PRO A 11 -4.70 9.53 -21.12
C PRO A 11 -5.49 9.61 -22.43
N LEU A 12 -4.84 10.04 -23.53
CA LEU A 12 -5.49 10.06 -24.86
C LEU A 12 -5.93 8.65 -25.26
N VAL A 13 -5.17 7.67 -24.79
CA VAL A 13 -5.37 6.25 -25.02
C VAL A 13 -5.25 5.56 -23.67
N SER A 14 -6.33 5.00 -23.12
CA SER A 14 -6.23 4.22 -21.88
C SER A 14 -5.23 3.06 -22.07
N TRP A 15 -4.57 2.58 -21.02
CA TRP A 15 -3.63 1.47 -21.13
C TRP A 15 -4.22 0.24 -21.83
N LYS A 16 -5.50 -0.07 -21.56
CA LYS A 16 -6.28 -1.07 -22.30
C LYS A 16 -6.40 -0.75 -23.79
N VAL A 17 -6.79 0.48 -24.14
CA VAL A 17 -6.86 0.88 -25.55
C VAL A 17 -5.48 0.86 -26.18
N PHE A 18 -4.40 1.14 -25.43
CA PHE A 18 -3.05 1.11 -25.96
C PHE A 18 -2.62 -0.34 -26.26
N TRP A 19 -2.72 -1.26 -25.30
CA TRP A 19 -2.24 -2.63 -25.49
C TRP A 19 -3.21 -3.59 -26.17
N LEU A 20 -4.52 -3.36 -26.09
CA LEU A 20 -5.54 -4.23 -26.69
C LEU A 20 -6.15 -3.61 -27.96
N GLY A 21 -6.05 -2.29 -28.12
CA GLY A 21 -6.50 -1.59 -29.32
C GLY A 21 -5.34 -1.23 -30.23
N VAL A 22 -4.50 -0.30 -29.78
CA VAL A 22 -3.40 0.30 -30.55
C VAL A 22 -2.37 -0.76 -30.90
N VAL A 23 -1.83 -1.55 -29.97
CA VAL A 23 -0.81 -2.56 -30.30
C VAL A 23 -1.31 -3.64 -31.26
N PRO A 24 -2.50 -4.27 -31.10
CA PRO A 24 -3.03 -5.22 -32.07
C PRO A 24 -3.40 -4.57 -33.40
N THR A 25 -3.91 -3.33 -33.38
CA THR A 25 -4.23 -2.57 -34.60
C THR A 25 -2.95 -2.16 -35.34
N LEU A 26 -1.90 -1.80 -34.61
CA LEU A 26 -0.57 -1.52 -35.15
C LEU A 26 0.08 -2.79 -35.70
N ALA A 27 -0.06 -3.93 -35.02
CA ALA A 27 0.39 -5.23 -35.52
C ALA A 27 -0.39 -5.63 -36.77
N ALA A 28 -1.72 -5.48 -36.78
CA ALA A 28 -2.55 -5.71 -37.95
C ALA A 28 -2.21 -4.73 -39.09
N ALA A 29 -1.90 -3.47 -38.78
CA ALA A 29 -1.51 -2.46 -39.76
C ALA A 29 -0.04 -2.60 -40.23
N LEU A 30 0.77 -3.41 -39.55
CA LEU A 30 2.06 -3.89 -40.06
C LEU A 30 1.89 -5.11 -40.97
N VAL A 31 1.00 -6.04 -40.60
CA VAL A 31 0.84 -7.33 -41.27
C VAL A 31 -0.08 -7.25 -42.49
N LEU A 32 -1.25 -6.61 -42.39
CA LEU A 32 -2.24 -6.56 -43.47
C LEU A 32 -1.74 -5.82 -44.72
N PRO A 33 -1.13 -4.63 -44.65
CA PRO A 33 -0.64 -3.97 -45.87
C PRO A 33 0.51 -4.75 -46.52
N SER A 34 1.31 -5.49 -45.73
CA SER A 34 2.33 -6.41 -46.26
C SER A 34 1.70 -7.57 -47.05
N ILE A 35 0.57 -8.12 -46.57
CA ILE A 35 -0.21 -9.17 -47.26
C ILE A 35 -0.83 -8.64 -48.57
N PHE A 36 -1.25 -7.37 -48.61
CA PHE A 36 -1.90 -6.75 -49.78
C PHE A 36 -0.95 -5.93 -50.68
N GLY A 37 0.38 -6.06 -50.52
CA GLY A 37 1.38 -5.38 -51.37
C GLY A 37 1.56 -3.88 -51.11
N ALA A 38 0.95 -3.33 -50.07
CA ALA A 38 1.07 -1.94 -49.61
C ALA A 38 2.17 -1.78 -48.53
N TRP A 39 3.36 -2.30 -48.81
CA TRP A 39 4.52 -2.33 -47.90
C TRP A 39 4.90 -0.95 -47.33
N TYR A 40 4.65 0.13 -48.07
CA TYR A 40 4.94 1.50 -47.61
C TYR A 40 4.11 1.91 -46.38
N VAL A 41 2.85 1.47 -46.28
CA VAL A 41 1.97 1.78 -45.14
C VAL A 41 2.49 1.10 -43.88
N SER A 42 2.83 -0.18 -43.99
CA SER A 42 3.45 -0.95 -42.89
C SER A 42 4.75 -0.30 -42.42
N SER A 43 5.61 0.13 -43.34
CA SER A 43 6.87 0.80 -43.00
C SER A 43 6.67 2.13 -42.26
N VAL A 44 5.70 2.94 -42.67
CA VAL A 44 5.37 4.20 -42.00
C VAL A 44 4.84 3.94 -40.59
N ILE A 45 3.91 3.01 -40.44
CA ILE A 45 3.33 2.67 -39.13
C ILE A 45 4.40 2.09 -38.21
N GLY A 46 5.22 1.15 -38.70
CA GLY A 46 6.35 0.61 -37.95
C GLY A 46 7.34 1.68 -37.52
N GLY A 47 7.67 2.62 -38.42
CA GLY A 47 8.53 3.76 -38.11
C GLY A 47 7.97 4.65 -36.99
N LEU A 48 6.65 4.91 -37.00
CA LEU A 48 5.99 5.71 -35.95
C LEU A 48 5.99 5.01 -34.58
N ILE A 49 5.80 3.69 -34.55
CA ILE A 49 5.87 2.90 -33.31
C ILE A 49 7.29 2.93 -32.75
N LEU A 50 8.29 2.67 -33.61
CA LEU A 50 9.69 2.70 -33.20
C LEU A 50 10.07 4.09 -32.69
N LEU A 51 9.59 5.15 -33.34
CA LEU A 51 9.80 6.52 -32.88
C LEU A 51 9.16 6.78 -31.51
N TYR A 52 7.92 6.31 -31.30
CA TYR A 52 7.24 6.42 -30.02
C TYR A 52 8.01 5.68 -28.92
N LEU A 53 8.38 4.42 -29.14
CA LEU A 53 9.13 3.62 -28.17
C LEU A 53 10.51 4.22 -27.89
N PHE A 54 11.18 4.74 -28.93
CA PHE A 54 12.45 5.43 -28.79
C PHE A 54 12.31 6.71 -27.95
N ALA A 55 11.24 7.48 -28.15
CA ALA A 55 10.93 8.66 -27.33
C ALA A 55 10.66 8.28 -25.86
N GLU A 56 9.87 7.23 -25.62
CA GLU A 56 9.61 6.69 -24.27
C GLU A 56 10.91 6.28 -23.55
N VAL A 57 11.79 5.53 -24.24
CA VAL A 57 13.10 5.13 -23.71
C VAL A 57 13.95 6.37 -23.40
N ILE A 58 14.02 7.34 -24.31
CA ILE A 58 14.77 8.57 -24.07
C ILE A 58 14.23 9.31 -22.84
N ILE A 59 12.90 9.44 -22.73
CA ILE A 59 12.27 10.10 -21.60
C ILE A 59 12.60 9.36 -20.31
N LEU A 60 12.35 8.06 -20.24
CA LEU A 60 12.55 7.25 -19.03
C LEU A 60 13.99 7.26 -18.52
N PHE A 61 14.99 7.19 -19.41
CA PHE A 61 16.38 7.10 -18.99
C PHE A 61 17.06 8.45 -18.79
N PHE A 62 16.69 9.49 -19.56
CA PHE A 62 17.42 10.76 -19.55
C PHE A 62 16.61 11.94 -19.00
N PHE A 63 15.29 11.95 -19.20
CA PHE A 63 14.46 13.13 -18.93
C PHE A 63 13.29 12.88 -17.97
N LYS A 64 13.24 11.73 -17.31
CA LYS A 64 12.07 11.22 -16.58
C LYS A 64 11.41 12.26 -15.68
N ASN A 65 12.13 12.80 -14.69
CA ASN A 65 11.57 13.78 -13.76
C ASN A 65 11.26 15.14 -14.42
N HIS A 66 12.08 15.58 -15.38
CA HIS A 66 11.85 16.83 -16.13
C HIS A 66 10.56 16.74 -16.97
N PHE A 67 10.37 15.61 -17.66
CA PHE A 67 9.19 15.37 -18.48
C PHE A 67 7.94 15.26 -17.62
N GLN A 68 7.97 14.51 -16.52
CA GLN A 68 6.84 14.42 -15.59
C GLN A 68 6.47 15.80 -15.03
N LEU A 69 7.46 16.60 -14.61
CA LEU A 69 7.24 17.97 -14.19
C LEU A 69 6.55 18.80 -15.28
N TRP A 70 7.08 18.79 -16.50
CA TRP A 70 6.50 19.52 -17.62
C TRP A 70 5.07 19.07 -17.96
N ALA A 71 4.83 17.75 -17.97
CA ALA A 71 3.57 17.12 -18.35
C ALA A 71 2.47 17.40 -17.32
N LEU A 72 2.78 17.35 -16.02
CA LEU A 72 1.83 17.59 -14.94
C LEU A 72 1.36 19.06 -14.86
N GLN A 73 2.15 20.01 -15.37
CA GLN A 73 1.71 21.39 -15.55
C GLN A 73 0.77 21.57 -16.76
N ARG A 74 0.77 20.61 -17.70
CA ARG A 74 0.11 20.71 -19.00
C ARG A 74 -0.73 19.45 -19.28
N PRO A 75 -1.69 19.10 -18.40
CA PRO A 75 -2.46 17.86 -18.52
C PRO A 75 -3.26 17.74 -19.82
N TRP A 76 -3.54 18.87 -20.49
CA TRP A 76 -4.26 18.90 -21.76
C TRP A 76 -3.38 18.82 -23.00
N ASN A 77 -2.05 18.92 -22.84
CA ASN A 77 -1.14 18.82 -23.96
C ASN A 77 -1.16 17.40 -24.55
N PHE A 78 -1.23 17.31 -25.88
CA PHE A 78 -1.26 16.04 -26.59
C PHE A 78 -0.10 15.11 -26.21
N LEU A 79 1.13 15.63 -26.13
CA LEU A 79 2.31 14.85 -25.78
C LEU A 79 2.27 14.37 -24.32
N ALA A 80 1.79 15.21 -23.39
CA ALA A 80 1.63 14.79 -22.00
C ALA A 80 0.66 13.60 -21.90
N ARG A 81 -0.48 13.66 -22.58
CA ARG A 81 -1.49 12.59 -22.53
C ARG A 81 -1.12 11.33 -23.30
N LEU A 82 -0.17 11.44 -24.24
CA LEU A 82 0.35 10.32 -25.03
C LEU A 82 1.52 9.61 -24.33
N LEU A 83 2.46 10.38 -23.77
CA LEU A 83 3.75 9.86 -23.29
C LEU A 83 3.85 9.76 -21.75
N LEU A 84 3.02 10.46 -20.98
CA LEU A 84 3.04 10.31 -19.51
C LEU A 84 2.57 8.93 -19.01
N PRO A 85 1.53 8.28 -19.58
CA PRO A 85 1.00 7.04 -19.01
C PRO A 85 2.00 5.88 -18.90
N PRO A 86 2.83 5.56 -19.92
CA PRO A 86 3.86 4.54 -19.75
C PRO A 86 4.96 4.98 -18.79
N VAL A 87 5.35 6.25 -18.84
CA VAL A 87 6.36 6.82 -17.93
C VAL A 87 5.91 6.66 -16.48
N GLU A 88 4.68 7.01 -16.14
CA GLU A 88 4.19 6.92 -14.75
C GLU A 88 4.04 5.48 -14.26
N VAL A 89 3.59 4.56 -15.13
CA VAL A 89 3.49 3.13 -14.80
C VAL A 89 4.87 2.55 -14.54
N ILE A 90 5.83 2.77 -15.44
CA ILE A 90 7.20 2.22 -15.29
C ILE A 90 7.91 2.87 -14.10
N ASP A 91 7.77 4.19 -13.92
CA ASP A 91 8.37 4.88 -12.77
C ASP A 91 7.76 4.41 -11.45
N SER A 92 6.45 4.11 -11.40
CA SER A 92 5.79 3.58 -10.20
C SER A 92 6.44 2.31 -9.65
N LEU A 93 6.97 1.44 -10.51
CA LEU A 93 7.61 0.18 -10.09
C LEU A 93 8.86 0.39 -9.21
N THR A 94 9.45 1.58 -9.26
CA THR A 94 10.71 1.89 -8.55
C THR A 94 10.61 3.10 -7.64
N ALA A 95 9.69 4.03 -7.90
CA ALA A 95 9.59 5.29 -7.16
C ALA A 95 9.27 5.09 -5.68
N GLY A 96 8.57 4.00 -5.32
CA GLY A 96 8.29 3.59 -3.95
C GLY A 96 9.50 3.09 -3.16
N SER A 97 10.57 2.69 -3.85
CA SER A 97 11.82 2.30 -3.21
C SER A 97 12.46 3.53 -2.59
N THR A 98 12.47 3.58 -1.26
CA THR A 98 13.07 4.68 -0.49
C THR A 98 14.47 5.03 -0.99
N TYR A 99 15.30 4.05 -1.33
CA TYR A 99 16.64 4.30 -1.89
C TYR A 99 16.60 5.13 -3.19
N ILE A 100 15.78 4.71 -4.16
CA ILE A 100 15.63 5.42 -5.43
C ILE A 100 15.01 6.81 -5.20
N SER A 101 13.99 6.91 -4.33
CA SER A 101 13.38 8.19 -4.00
C SER A 101 14.37 9.15 -3.33
N MET A 102 15.29 8.65 -2.48
CA MET A 102 16.32 9.47 -1.84
C MET A 102 17.34 10.02 -2.84
N ILE A 103 17.67 9.28 -3.90
CA ILE A 103 18.49 9.80 -5.02
C ILE A 103 17.76 10.96 -5.72
N VAL A 104 16.46 10.80 -5.98
CA VAL A 104 15.65 11.86 -6.60
C VAL A 104 15.54 13.06 -5.67
N TYR A 105 15.28 12.84 -4.38
CA TYR A 105 15.25 13.87 -3.34
C TYR A 105 16.55 14.66 -3.28
N GLY A 106 17.72 13.98 -3.28
CA GLY A 106 19.02 14.66 -3.25
C GLY A 106 19.27 15.56 -4.46
N LYS A 107 18.70 15.21 -5.63
CA LYS A 107 18.83 15.99 -6.87
C LYS A 107 17.82 17.13 -7.00
N TRP A 108 16.58 16.91 -6.56
CA TRP A 108 15.45 17.81 -6.83
C TRP A 108 14.95 18.57 -5.60
N GLY A 109 15.42 18.18 -4.41
CA GLY A 109 14.96 18.68 -3.12
C GLY A 109 13.73 17.95 -2.59
N LYS A 110 13.09 18.56 -1.60
CA LYS A 110 11.94 17.98 -0.87
C LYS A 110 10.69 17.76 -1.70
N ASN A 111 10.53 18.48 -2.80
CA ASN A 111 9.43 18.29 -3.73
C ASN A 111 9.98 17.92 -5.10
N PHE A 112 9.33 16.97 -5.77
CA PHE A 112 9.73 16.51 -7.11
C PHE A 112 8.55 15.82 -7.80
N CYS A 113 8.70 15.47 -9.08
CA CYS A 113 7.70 14.68 -9.80
C CYS A 113 8.19 13.24 -9.99
N ALA A 114 7.34 12.28 -9.62
CA ALA A 114 7.57 10.84 -9.79
C ALA A 114 6.23 10.09 -9.91
N SER A 115 6.21 9.00 -10.68
CA SER A 115 5.03 8.14 -10.89
C SER A 115 3.78 8.89 -11.37
N GLY A 116 3.97 9.93 -12.19
CA GLY A 116 2.90 10.79 -12.68
C GLY A 116 2.26 11.64 -11.59
N GLN A 117 2.95 11.88 -10.47
CA GLN A 117 2.46 12.67 -9.35
C GLN A 117 3.46 13.76 -8.98
N VAL A 118 2.95 14.85 -8.40
CA VAL A 118 3.78 15.83 -7.70
C VAL A 118 3.95 15.35 -6.26
N TRP A 119 5.16 15.08 -5.83
CA TRP A 119 5.46 14.60 -4.47
C TRP A 119 5.81 15.81 -3.60
N LEU A 120 5.09 15.95 -2.50
CA LEU A 120 5.32 17.02 -1.51
C LEU A 120 5.89 16.41 -0.24
N GLY A 121 7.21 16.50 -0.07
CA GLY A 121 7.94 15.67 0.90
C GLY A 121 8.28 16.34 2.22
N SER A 122 7.90 17.59 2.45
CA SER A 122 8.08 18.20 3.77
C SER A 122 7.11 17.61 4.79
N HIS A 123 7.52 17.58 6.07
CA HIS A 123 6.65 17.12 7.14
C HIS A 123 5.36 17.93 7.23
N ALA A 124 5.45 19.26 7.04
CA ALA A 124 4.30 20.15 7.04
C ALA A 124 3.31 19.82 5.92
N ASP A 125 3.79 19.62 4.68
CA ASP A 125 2.93 19.30 3.53
C ASP A 125 2.26 17.93 3.70
N VAL A 126 3.00 16.94 4.20
CA VAL A 126 2.48 15.59 4.45
C VAL A 126 1.45 15.59 5.57
N THR A 127 1.75 16.26 6.69
CA THR A 127 0.83 16.40 7.82
C THR A 127 -0.46 17.09 7.38
N GLN A 128 -0.35 18.21 6.66
CA GLN A 128 -1.52 18.87 6.10
C GLN A 128 -2.32 17.94 5.18
N ALA A 129 -1.65 17.15 4.34
CA ALA A 129 -2.32 16.24 3.41
C ALA A 129 -3.09 15.11 4.14
N VAL A 130 -2.54 14.51 5.20
CA VAL A 130 -3.18 13.40 5.91
C VAL A 130 -4.30 13.85 6.85
N GLN A 131 -4.23 15.07 7.36
CA GLN A 131 -5.25 15.65 8.26
C GLN A 131 -6.48 16.19 7.53
N ASN A 132 -6.34 16.57 6.25
CA ASN A 132 -7.43 17.16 5.48
C ASN A 132 -8.24 16.13 4.67
N PRO A 133 -9.50 16.44 4.32
CA PRO A 133 -10.26 15.66 3.34
C PRO A 133 -9.50 15.51 2.03
N GLN A 134 -9.57 14.33 1.40
CA GLN A 134 -8.75 14.08 0.20
C GLN A 134 -9.59 13.53 -0.96
N GLY A 135 -9.37 14.11 -2.15
CA GLY A 135 -9.77 13.50 -3.40
C GLY A 135 -8.93 12.26 -3.67
N ARG A 136 -9.53 11.20 -4.21
CA ARG A 136 -8.89 9.93 -4.52
C ARG A 136 -9.24 9.49 -5.92
N THR A 137 -8.37 8.65 -6.46
CA THR A 137 -8.55 7.95 -7.73
C THR A 137 -8.14 6.50 -7.54
N PHE A 138 -8.05 5.74 -8.63
CA PHE A 138 -7.59 4.35 -8.62
C PHE A 138 -6.06 4.27 -8.54
N TRP A 139 -5.51 4.79 -7.45
CA TRP A 139 -4.08 4.75 -7.12
C TRP A 139 -3.91 4.33 -5.66
N LEU A 140 -2.93 3.47 -5.43
CA LEU A 140 -2.47 3.05 -4.11
C LEU A 140 -1.05 3.55 -3.92
N GLY A 141 -0.90 4.65 -3.20
CA GLY A 141 0.38 5.36 -3.10
C GLY A 141 0.85 5.81 -4.49
N GLU A 142 2.01 5.33 -4.89
CA GLU A 142 2.66 5.57 -6.16
C GLU A 142 2.19 4.62 -7.28
N HIS A 143 1.39 3.60 -6.99
CA HIS A 143 1.02 2.59 -7.97
C HIS A 143 -0.40 2.77 -8.52
N PRO A 144 -0.61 2.68 -9.84
CA PRO A 144 -1.94 2.66 -10.42
C PRO A 144 -2.66 1.34 -10.10
N LEU A 145 -3.95 1.44 -9.82
CA LEU A 145 -4.84 0.29 -9.59
C LEU A 145 -5.68 0.02 -10.83
N LEU A 146 -5.96 -1.25 -11.09
CA LEU A 146 -6.86 -1.67 -12.15
C LEU A 146 -8.32 -1.57 -11.70
N PRO A 147 -9.13 -0.60 -12.20
CA PRO A 147 -10.45 -0.32 -11.62
C PRO A 147 -11.47 -1.45 -11.80
N SER A 148 -11.26 -2.34 -12.78
CA SER A 148 -12.12 -3.51 -13.00
C SER A 148 -11.92 -4.61 -11.95
N ASN A 149 -10.79 -4.60 -11.26
CA ASN A 149 -10.42 -5.63 -10.27
C ASN A 149 -10.63 -5.15 -8.83
N LEU A 150 -11.07 -3.90 -8.64
CA LEU A 150 -11.41 -3.38 -7.32
C LEU A 150 -12.78 -3.93 -6.86
N PRO A 151 -12.97 -4.17 -5.55
CA PRO A 151 -14.22 -4.72 -5.03
C PRO A 151 -15.41 -3.82 -5.39
N ARG A 152 -16.45 -4.46 -5.91
CA ARG A 152 -17.69 -3.83 -6.36
C ARG A 152 -18.89 -4.56 -5.79
N GLY A 153 -19.92 -3.81 -5.41
CA GLY A 153 -21.22 -4.38 -5.08
C GLY A 153 -21.97 -4.84 -6.32
N GLU A 154 -23.11 -5.50 -6.12
CA GLU A 154 -23.97 -6.01 -7.19
C GLU A 154 -24.47 -4.90 -8.13
N SER A 155 -24.66 -3.69 -7.59
CA SER A 155 -25.00 -2.49 -8.37
C SER A 155 -23.86 -1.96 -9.24
N GLY A 156 -22.68 -2.58 -9.18
CA GLY A 156 -21.45 -2.15 -9.84
C GLY A 156 -20.71 -1.01 -9.14
N ARG A 157 -21.22 -0.49 -8.02
CA ARG A 157 -20.56 0.57 -7.24
C ARG A 157 -19.24 0.08 -6.66
N CYS A 158 -18.19 0.90 -6.77
CA CYS A 158 -16.91 0.60 -6.13
C CYS A 158 -17.04 0.75 -4.62
N VAL A 159 -16.64 -0.27 -3.86
CA VAL A 159 -16.65 -0.23 -2.39
C VAL A 159 -15.24 -0.12 -1.80
N PHE A 160 -14.21 -0.08 -2.66
CA PHE A 160 -12.82 -0.06 -2.22
C PHE A 160 -12.42 1.27 -1.55
N LEU A 161 -12.43 1.29 -0.22
CA LEU A 161 -12.17 2.47 0.62
C LEU A 161 -11.00 3.35 0.16
N LEU A 162 -9.85 2.75 -0.17
CA LEU A 162 -8.63 3.49 -0.50
C LEU A 162 -8.73 4.29 -1.82
N SER A 163 -9.72 3.98 -2.66
CA SER A 163 -9.99 4.69 -3.92
C SER A 163 -11.13 5.72 -3.84
N LEU A 164 -11.91 5.72 -2.77
CA LEU A 164 -13.08 6.59 -2.65
C LEU A 164 -12.65 7.98 -2.17
N SER A 165 -13.20 9.04 -2.74
CA SER A 165 -12.94 10.42 -2.29
C SER A 165 -13.73 10.75 -1.02
N SER A 166 -13.17 11.61 -0.16
CA SER A 166 -13.89 12.15 1.00
C SER A 166 -15.06 13.01 0.52
N LYS A 167 -16.17 13.05 1.26
CA LYS A 167 -17.33 13.90 0.93
C LYS A 167 -16.94 15.37 0.74
N ALA A 168 -16.16 15.91 1.67
CA ALA A 168 -15.68 17.29 1.61
C ALA A 168 -14.68 17.57 0.46
N ALA A 169 -14.18 16.52 -0.20
CA ALA A 169 -13.33 16.62 -1.39
C ALA A 169 -14.10 16.28 -2.69
N GLY A 170 -15.44 16.36 -2.68
CA GLY A 170 -16.30 16.07 -3.82
C GLY A 170 -16.71 14.60 -3.98
N GLY A 171 -16.43 13.77 -2.97
CA GLY A 171 -16.90 12.38 -2.90
C GLY A 171 -18.38 12.25 -2.58
N THR A 172 -18.89 11.02 -2.72
CA THR A 172 -20.31 10.66 -2.48
C THR A 172 -20.67 10.54 -0.99
N GLY A 173 -19.68 10.55 -0.09
CA GLY A 173 -19.85 10.16 1.32
C GLY A 173 -19.66 8.66 1.58
N ASP A 174 -19.45 7.87 0.54
CA ASP A 174 -19.23 6.42 0.66
C ASP A 174 -17.98 6.09 1.46
N HIS A 175 -16.91 6.89 1.35
CA HIS A 175 -15.69 6.65 2.12
C HIS A 175 -15.95 6.66 3.62
N GLU A 176 -16.59 7.73 4.12
CA GLU A 176 -16.90 7.90 5.53
C GLU A 176 -17.88 6.82 6.02
N ALA A 177 -18.96 6.59 5.27
CA ALA A 177 -19.99 5.60 5.59
C ALA A 177 -19.43 4.17 5.65
N PHE A 178 -18.65 3.77 4.65
CA PHE A 178 -18.07 2.43 4.57
C PHE A 178 -16.96 2.23 5.60
N ARG A 179 -16.18 3.28 5.92
CA ARG A 179 -15.19 3.22 7.00
C ARG A 179 -15.88 3.00 8.34
N GLN A 180 -16.98 3.69 8.60
CA GLN A 180 -17.77 3.50 9.81
C GLN A 180 -18.31 2.06 9.89
N CYS A 181 -18.87 1.55 8.79
CA CYS A 181 -19.34 0.17 8.68
C CYS A 181 -18.24 -0.87 9.01
N VAL A 182 -17.01 -0.65 8.51
CA VAL A 182 -15.83 -1.48 8.87
C VAL A 182 -15.56 -1.42 10.37
N VAL A 183 -15.51 -0.22 10.96
CA VAL A 183 -15.21 -0.07 12.39
C VAL A 183 -16.25 -0.80 13.23
N ASP A 184 -17.53 -0.55 12.98
CA ASP A 184 -18.62 -1.08 13.80
C ASP A 184 -18.78 -2.61 13.66
N THR A 185 -18.47 -3.15 12.47
CA THR A 185 -18.66 -4.59 12.19
C THR A 185 -17.45 -5.43 12.59
N VAL A 186 -16.22 -5.00 12.27
CA VAL A 186 -15.02 -5.87 12.38
C VAL A 186 -13.93 -5.34 13.31
N LEU A 187 -13.98 -4.07 13.75
CA LEU A 187 -13.02 -3.47 14.69
C LEU A 187 -13.74 -2.97 15.95
N ASN A 188 -14.49 -3.88 16.56
CA ASN A 188 -15.33 -3.63 17.73
C ASN A 188 -14.85 -4.43 18.95
N GLU A 189 -15.58 -4.34 20.06
CA GLU A 189 -15.24 -5.02 21.32
C GLU A 189 -15.04 -6.54 21.18
N ALA A 190 -15.78 -7.21 20.27
CA ALA A 190 -15.60 -8.63 20.03
C ALA A 190 -14.24 -8.95 19.40
N SER A 191 -13.76 -8.10 18.49
CA SER A 191 -12.40 -8.24 17.96
C SER A 191 -11.33 -8.03 19.04
N VAL A 192 -11.51 -7.02 19.90
CA VAL A 192 -10.60 -6.75 21.03
C VAL A 192 -10.57 -7.93 22.01
N ALA A 193 -11.72 -8.54 22.31
CA ALA A 193 -11.77 -9.73 23.16
C ALA A 193 -10.98 -10.90 22.55
N ARG A 194 -11.06 -11.11 21.23
CA ARG A 194 -10.31 -12.16 20.53
C ARG A 194 -8.81 -11.92 20.51
N GLU A 195 -8.31 -10.67 20.59
CA GLU A 195 -6.87 -10.39 20.71
C GLU A 195 -6.23 -11.05 21.95
N ALA A 196 -7.02 -11.27 23.01
CA ALA A 196 -6.56 -11.77 24.30
C ALA A 196 -6.93 -13.23 24.57
N ASP A 197 -7.70 -13.88 23.70
CA ASP A 197 -8.18 -15.24 23.93
C ASP A 197 -7.09 -16.32 23.81
N GLU A 198 -7.46 -17.55 24.17
CA GLU A 198 -6.55 -18.70 24.13
C GLU A 198 -6.01 -18.99 22.73
N MET A 199 -6.83 -18.79 21.69
CA MET A 199 -6.42 -19.04 20.31
C MET A 199 -5.33 -18.06 19.89
N SER A 200 -5.54 -16.76 20.13
CA SER A 200 -4.54 -15.72 19.87
C SER A 200 -3.24 -15.99 20.63
N GLN A 201 -3.33 -16.39 21.90
CA GLN A 201 -2.16 -16.78 22.71
C GLN A 201 -1.37 -17.91 22.05
N ARG A 202 -2.03 -19.00 21.65
CA ARG A 202 -1.39 -20.12 20.94
C ARG A 202 -0.72 -19.67 19.64
N LEU A 203 -1.35 -18.77 18.88
CA LEU A 203 -0.77 -18.25 17.64
C LEU A 203 0.53 -17.46 17.88
N PHE A 204 0.59 -16.62 18.92
CA PHE A 204 1.81 -15.91 19.29
C PHE A 204 2.93 -16.87 19.72
N GLU A 205 2.60 -17.87 20.54
CA GLU A 205 3.55 -18.90 20.99
C GLU A 205 4.09 -19.71 19.81
N GLN A 206 3.22 -20.18 18.92
CA GLN A 206 3.62 -20.89 17.70
C GLN A 206 4.52 -20.05 16.80
N CYS A 207 4.21 -18.77 16.63
CA CYS A 207 5.04 -17.84 15.86
C CYS A 207 6.44 -17.69 16.47
N ALA A 208 6.55 -17.65 17.79
CA ALA A 208 7.84 -17.64 18.47
C ALA A 208 8.62 -18.95 18.31
N GLU A 209 7.96 -20.10 18.40
CA GLU A 209 8.60 -21.39 18.11
C GLU A 209 9.09 -21.47 16.65
N ASP A 210 8.30 -21.00 15.70
CA ASP A 210 8.69 -20.94 14.30
C ASP A 210 9.86 -19.98 14.06
N PHE A 211 9.90 -18.86 14.78
CA PHE A 211 11.03 -17.94 14.73
C PHE A 211 12.34 -18.62 15.17
N MET A 212 12.29 -19.43 16.24
CA MET A 212 13.48 -20.14 16.74
C MET A 212 14.02 -21.19 15.77
N LYS A 213 13.18 -21.69 14.85
CA LYS A 213 13.60 -22.64 13.80
C LYS A 213 14.37 -21.94 12.67
N GLN A 214 14.43 -20.61 12.61
CA GLN A 214 15.08 -19.92 11.50
C GLN A 214 16.56 -20.32 11.33
N ASP A 215 17.27 -20.55 12.43
CA ASP A 215 18.68 -20.98 12.41
C ASP A 215 18.86 -22.42 11.88
N THR A 216 17.76 -23.18 11.73
CA THR A 216 17.75 -24.52 11.12
C THR A 216 17.44 -24.49 9.62
N GLY A 217 17.43 -23.32 8.99
CA GLY A 217 17.08 -23.13 7.57
C GLY A 217 15.57 -23.05 7.31
N PHE A 218 14.75 -22.93 8.35
CA PHE A 218 13.32 -22.67 8.22
C PHE A 218 13.08 -21.25 7.71
N ASP A 219 12.28 -21.11 6.66
CA ASP A 219 11.95 -19.81 6.07
C ASP A 219 10.83 -19.11 6.85
N PHE A 220 11.19 -18.49 7.97
CA PHE A 220 10.25 -17.78 8.84
C PHE A 220 9.53 -16.61 8.15
N TYR A 221 10.17 -15.89 7.23
CA TYR A 221 9.62 -14.64 6.69
C TYR A 221 8.79 -14.82 5.42
N THR A 222 9.14 -15.80 4.58
CA THR A 222 8.50 -16.02 3.28
C THR A 222 7.85 -17.39 3.11
N GLY A 223 8.05 -18.31 4.06
CA GLY A 223 7.39 -19.62 4.09
C GLY A 223 5.86 -19.50 4.07
N ALA A 224 5.21 -20.42 3.35
CA ALA A 224 3.75 -20.51 3.31
C ALA A 224 3.17 -21.33 4.47
N ASP A 225 3.96 -22.24 5.02
CA ASP A 225 3.60 -23.17 6.10
C ASP A 225 4.41 -22.80 7.35
N GLY A 226 3.78 -22.09 8.28
CA GLY A 226 4.39 -21.54 9.49
C GLY A 226 4.93 -20.11 9.35
N GLY A 227 5.45 -19.60 10.46
CA GLY A 227 6.16 -18.33 10.52
C GLY A 227 5.29 -17.08 10.30
N ASN A 228 5.94 -16.01 9.81
CA ASN A 228 5.39 -14.66 9.74
C ASN A 228 4.13 -14.57 8.86
N GLN A 229 4.12 -15.24 7.71
CA GLN A 229 2.95 -15.21 6.81
C GLN A 229 1.76 -15.95 7.38
N GLU A 230 1.96 -17.19 7.83
CA GLU A 230 0.85 -17.97 8.36
C GLU A 230 0.30 -17.33 9.65
N PHE A 231 1.18 -16.79 10.50
CA PHE A 231 0.77 -16.06 11.71
C PHE A 231 -0.19 -14.91 11.38
N TRP A 232 0.20 -13.96 10.54
CA TRP A 232 -0.67 -12.81 10.24
C TRP A 232 -1.93 -13.19 9.48
N THR A 233 -1.88 -14.24 8.66
CA THR A 233 -3.10 -14.80 8.05
C THR A 233 -4.02 -15.36 9.13
N LYS A 234 -3.59 -16.30 9.96
CA LYS A 234 -4.44 -16.88 11.01
C LYS A 234 -4.93 -15.82 12.00
N TYR A 235 -4.01 -15.04 12.54
CA TYR A 235 -4.29 -14.09 13.62
C TYR A 235 -5.31 -13.01 13.20
N LEU A 236 -5.11 -12.34 12.06
CA LEU A 236 -6.04 -11.30 11.63
C LEU A 236 -7.42 -11.87 11.31
N HIS A 237 -7.48 -13.10 10.79
CA HIS A 237 -8.75 -13.71 10.39
C HIS A 237 -9.56 -14.22 11.59
N HIS A 238 -8.87 -14.76 12.59
CA HIS A 238 -9.45 -15.05 13.90
C HIS A 238 -9.93 -13.77 14.59
N VAL A 239 -9.04 -12.77 14.75
CA VAL A 239 -9.34 -11.57 15.54
C VAL A 239 -10.43 -10.70 14.91
N LEU A 240 -10.40 -10.47 13.60
CA LEU A 240 -11.35 -9.54 12.96
C LEU A 240 -12.69 -10.20 12.62
N PHE A 241 -12.67 -11.48 12.24
CA PHE A 241 -13.87 -12.16 11.73
C PHE A 241 -14.40 -13.24 12.67
N GLY A 242 -13.56 -13.82 13.53
CA GLY A 242 -13.90 -14.94 14.39
C GLY A 242 -13.91 -16.26 13.65
N LEU A 243 -13.14 -16.36 12.57
CA LEU A 243 -13.03 -17.61 11.83
C LEU A 243 -12.30 -18.65 12.68
N ASP A 244 -12.76 -19.90 12.62
CA ASP A 244 -12.03 -21.02 13.16
C ASP A 244 -10.81 -21.31 12.28
N ILE A 245 -9.62 -20.97 12.78
CA ILE A 245 -8.37 -21.12 12.04
C ILE A 245 -7.73 -22.50 12.20
N GLU A 246 -8.36 -23.40 12.96
CA GLU A 246 -8.02 -24.83 13.01
C GLU A 246 -8.80 -25.64 11.96
N ASP A 247 -9.88 -25.07 11.42
CA ASP A 247 -10.63 -25.64 10.29
C ASP A 247 -9.77 -25.63 9.01
N LYS A 248 -9.57 -26.83 8.45
CA LYS A 248 -8.76 -27.04 7.23
C LYS A 248 -9.37 -26.40 5.98
N GLU A 249 -10.69 -26.38 5.84
CA GLU A 249 -11.37 -25.78 4.70
C GLU A 249 -11.26 -24.26 4.74
N VAL A 250 -11.42 -23.66 5.93
CA VAL A 250 -11.17 -22.23 6.16
C VAL A 250 -9.73 -21.89 5.76
N MET A 251 -8.74 -22.58 6.34
CA MET A 251 -7.33 -22.29 6.05
C MET A 251 -6.93 -22.54 4.60
N THR A 252 -7.49 -23.58 3.95
CA THR A 252 -7.27 -23.82 2.51
C THR A 252 -7.76 -22.64 1.67
N THR A 253 -8.95 -22.13 1.98
CA THR A 253 -9.54 -20.98 1.27
C THR A 253 -8.73 -19.71 1.48
N LEU A 254 -8.30 -19.45 2.71
CA LEU A 254 -7.46 -18.29 3.02
C LEU A 254 -6.09 -18.39 2.33
N ASN A 255 -5.40 -19.53 2.44
CA ASN A 255 -4.07 -19.70 1.85
C ASN A 255 -4.10 -19.57 0.32
N ALA A 256 -5.17 -20.03 -0.35
CA ALA A 256 -5.32 -19.89 -1.79
C ALA A 256 -5.30 -18.44 -2.30
N PHE A 257 -5.67 -17.48 -1.44
CA PHE A 257 -5.69 -16.04 -1.75
C PHE A 257 -4.59 -15.25 -1.04
N TYR A 258 -4.26 -15.55 0.21
CA TYR A 258 -3.32 -14.74 0.99
C TYR A 258 -1.86 -15.12 0.78
N ALA A 259 -1.57 -16.36 0.35
CA ALA A 259 -0.21 -16.78 0.05
C ALA A 259 0.27 -16.25 -1.32
N GLY A 260 1.57 -15.92 -1.39
CA GLY A 260 2.22 -15.49 -2.64
C GLY A 260 1.86 -14.08 -3.12
N GLN A 261 2.46 -13.67 -4.25
CA GLN A 261 2.38 -12.30 -4.78
C GLN A 261 1.23 -12.08 -5.79
N SER A 262 0.68 -13.15 -6.37
CA SER A 262 -0.33 -13.05 -7.44
C SER A 262 -1.59 -12.28 -7.00
N SER A 263 -1.92 -12.33 -5.71
CA SER A 263 -3.07 -11.63 -5.15
C SER A 263 -2.87 -10.15 -4.98
N LEU A 264 -1.63 -9.67 -4.79
CA LEU A 264 -1.35 -8.24 -4.86
C LEU A 264 -1.36 -7.77 -6.31
N MET A 265 -0.74 -8.55 -7.21
CA MET A 265 -0.68 -8.24 -8.64
C MET A 265 -2.07 -8.13 -9.28
N HIS A 266 -3.07 -8.82 -8.73
CA HIS A 266 -4.47 -8.70 -9.15
C HIS A 266 -4.98 -7.27 -9.19
N TYR A 267 -4.57 -6.43 -8.24
CA TYR A 267 -5.10 -5.08 -8.09
C TYR A 267 -4.32 -4.02 -8.86
N LEU A 268 -3.06 -4.30 -9.22
CA LEU A 268 -2.15 -3.31 -9.80
C LEU A 268 -2.29 -3.26 -11.33
N ASP A 269 -2.35 -2.07 -11.91
CA ASP A 269 -2.27 -1.89 -13.36
C ASP A 269 -0.78 -1.89 -13.77
N PRO A 270 -0.34 -2.68 -14.77
CA PRO A 270 -1.13 -3.53 -15.66
C PRO A 270 -1.20 -5.00 -15.28
N MET A 271 -0.54 -5.40 -14.19
CA MET A 271 -0.40 -6.81 -13.80
C MET A 271 -1.74 -7.49 -13.52
N GLY A 272 -2.76 -6.75 -13.08
CA GLY A 272 -4.10 -7.26 -12.80
C GLY A 272 -4.82 -7.82 -14.04
N HIS A 273 -4.34 -7.49 -15.25
CA HIS A 273 -4.80 -8.12 -16.48
C HIS A 273 -4.31 -9.55 -16.65
N LEU A 274 -3.17 -9.89 -16.07
CA LEU A 274 -2.53 -11.21 -16.17
C LEU A 274 -2.86 -12.11 -14.98
N PHE A 275 -3.15 -11.53 -13.81
CA PHE A 275 -3.35 -12.26 -12.56
C PHE A 275 -4.78 -12.09 -12.02
N SER A 276 -5.74 -12.79 -12.62
CA SER A 276 -7.12 -12.81 -12.11
C SER A 276 -7.23 -13.62 -10.81
N GLN A 277 -7.85 -13.07 -9.78
CA GLN A 277 -8.14 -13.73 -8.50
C GLN A 277 -9.62 -13.67 -8.11
N HIS A 278 -10.50 -13.31 -9.05
CA HIS A 278 -11.93 -13.06 -8.78
C HIS A 278 -12.61 -14.23 -8.03
N GLU A 279 -12.38 -15.48 -8.45
CA GLU A 279 -12.97 -16.65 -7.81
C GLU A 279 -12.51 -16.81 -6.35
N LYS A 280 -11.21 -16.64 -6.09
CA LYS A 280 -10.65 -16.76 -4.74
C LYS A 280 -11.13 -15.64 -3.83
N ILE A 281 -11.20 -14.41 -4.35
CA ILE A 281 -11.77 -13.27 -3.63
C ILE A 281 -13.23 -13.54 -3.27
N ALA A 282 -14.03 -14.10 -4.19
CA ALA A 282 -15.41 -14.43 -3.93
C ALA A 282 -15.55 -15.46 -2.80
N LYS A 283 -14.72 -16.53 -2.80
CA LYS A 283 -14.71 -17.55 -1.73
C LYS A 283 -14.30 -16.98 -0.37
N VAL A 284 -13.27 -16.12 -0.32
CA VAL A 284 -12.89 -15.44 0.93
C VAL A 284 -13.99 -14.51 1.42
N ALA A 285 -14.64 -13.76 0.52
CA ALA A 285 -15.77 -12.92 0.87
C ALA A 285 -16.97 -13.74 1.39
N ASP A 286 -17.23 -14.93 0.82
CA ASP A 286 -18.27 -15.83 1.34
C ASP A 286 -17.95 -16.32 2.76
N LEU A 287 -16.67 -16.58 3.06
CA LEU A 287 -16.25 -16.91 4.43
C LEU A 287 -16.49 -15.75 5.39
N TYR A 288 -16.16 -14.53 4.98
CA TYR A 288 -16.33 -13.34 5.84
C TYR A 288 -17.80 -13.05 6.10
N GLU A 289 -18.64 -13.12 5.07
CA GLU A 289 -20.07 -12.89 5.20
C GLU A 289 -20.75 -13.88 6.16
N LYS A 290 -20.24 -15.12 6.25
CA LYS A 290 -20.72 -16.17 7.16
C LYS A 290 -20.01 -16.15 8.53
N SER A 291 -19.05 -15.27 8.72
CA SER A 291 -18.23 -15.26 9.94
C SER A 291 -19.01 -14.74 11.16
N PRO A 292 -18.59 -15.09 12.39
CA PRO A 292 -19.19 -14.55 13.60
C PRO A 292 -19.27 -13.02 13.65
N ALA A 293 -18.30 -12.30 13.08
CA ALA A 293 -18.32 -10.83 13.04
C ALA A 293 -19.51 -10.25 12.22
N PHE A 294 -20.07 -11.03 11.30
CA PHE A 294 -21.19 -10.62 10.43
C PHE A 294 -22.54 -11.15 10.91
N SER A 295 -22.58 -11.94 12.00
CA SER A 295 -23.80 -12.63 12.48
C SER A 295 -24.99 -11.69 12.74
N ASN A 296 -24.72 -10.45 13.14
CA ASN A 296 -25.73 -9.42 13.42
C ASN A 296 -25.60 -8.23 12.46
N PHE A 297 -25.08 -8.46 11.25
CA PHE A 297 -24.94 -7.38 10.27
C PHE A 297 -26.31 -6.87 9.81
N GLU A 298 -26.49 -5.56 9.85
CA GLU A 298 -27.71 -4.90 9.39
C GLU A 298 -27.37 -3.90 8.28
N VAL A 299 -28.19 -3.86 7.24
CA VAL A 299 -28.08 -2.85 6.19
C VAL A 299 -28.67 -1.54 6.72
N LYS A 300 -27.80 -0.55 6.95
CA LYS A 300 -28.21 0.72 7.56
C LYS A 300 -28.00 1.93 6.63
N PRO A 301 -28.89 2.94 6.65
CA PRO A 301 -28.72 4.17 5.87
C PRO A 301 -27.42 4.92 6.16
N GLU A 302 -26.95 4.95 7.41
CA GLU A 302 -25.69 5.57 7.82
C GLU A 302 -24.45 4.93 7.18
N TYR A 303 -24.55 3.67 6.75
CA TYR A 303 -23.52 2.96 6.00
C TYR A 303 -23.74 3.08 4.49
N ASN A 304 -24.55 4.05 4.03
CA ASN A 304 -25.01 4.18 2.64
C ASN A 304 -25.59 2.86 2.10
N ASN A 305 -26.34 2.16 2.94
CA ASN A 305 -26.95 0.85 2.62
C ASN A 305 -25.92 -0.17 2.12
N MET A 306 -24.73 -0.21 2.71
CA MET A 306 -23.74 -1.25 2.45
C MET A 306 -24.30 -2.62 2.81
N THR A 307 -24.17 -3.59 1.91
CA THR A 307 -24.56 -4.98 2.18
C THR A 307 -23.43 -5.75 2.87
N ALA A 308 -23.78 -6.87 3.52
CA ALA A 308 -22.79 -7.78 4.11
C ALA A 308 -21.78 -8.25 3.06
N LYS A 309 -22.27 -8.66 1.87
CA LYS A 309 -21.41 -9.05 0.75
C LYS A 309 -20.46 -7.95 0.28
N GLU A 310 -20.93 -6.71 0.19
CA GLU A 310 -20.10 -5.56 -0.19
C GLU A 310 -18.98 -5.31 0.83
N LEU A 311 -19.32 -5.34 2.12
CA LEU A 311 -18.32 -5.22 3.18
C LEU A 311 -17.33 -6.40 3.14
N ALA A 312 -17.79 -7.63 2.94
CA ALA A 312 -16.94 -8.81 2.83
C ALA A 312 -15.95 -8.73 1.64
N LEU A 313 -16.40 -8.25 0.48
CA LEU A 313 -15.55 -8.03 -0.70
C LEU A 313 -14.52 -6.92 -0.47
N LEU A 314 -14.95 -5.81 0.16
CA LEU A 314 -14.06 -4.75 0.61
C LEU A 314 -12.99 -5.31 1.56
N MET A 315 -13.40 -6.03 2.59
CA MET A 315 -12.51 -6.58 3.61
C MET A 315 -11.53 -7.61 3.03
N SER A 316 -11.96 -8.44 2.08
CA SER A 316 -11.05 -9.38 1.38
C SER A 316 -9.88 -8.64 0.74
N SER A 317 -10.16 -7.49 0.12
CA SER A 317 -9.14 -6.67 -0.55
C SER A 317 -8.25 -5.93 0.46
N ILE A 318 -8.85 -5.31 1.49
CA ILE A 318 -8.12 -4.52 2.50
C ILE A 318 -7.21 -5.41 3.36
N ILE A 319 -7.70 -6.57 3.80
CA ILE A 319 -6.88 -7.50 4.59
C ILE A 319 -5.71 -8.03 3.76
N ARG A 320 -5.88 -8.24 2.44
CA ARG A 320 -4.76 -8.71 1.61
C ARG A 320 -3.71 -7.64 1.38
N ILE A 321 -4.15 -6.45 0.99
CA ILE A 321 -3.28 -5.34 0.56
C ILE A 321 -2.60 -4.68 1.78
N ALA A 322 -3.36 -4.42 2.84
CA ALA A 322 -2.88 -3.65 3.99
C ALA A 322 -2.69 -4.52 5.25
N GLY A 323 -3.66 -5.38 5.57
CA GLY A 323 -3.63 -6.20 6.78
C GLY A 323 -2.43 -7.15 6.84
N VAL A 324 -2.46 -8.22 6.04
CA VAL A 324 -1.44 -9.27 6.02
C VAL A 324 -0.11 -8.73 5.49
N GLN A 325 -0.10 -8.07 4.31
CA GLN A 325 1.14 -7.60 3.69
C GLN A 325 1.87 -6.57 4.56
N GLY A 326 1.16 -5.57 5.09
CA GLY A 326 1.74 -4.53 5.93
C GLY A 326 2.29 -5.10 7.22
N SER A 327 1.53 -5.96 7.91
CA SER A 327 1.94 -6.52 9.21
C SER A 327 3.12 -7.50 9.08
N ARG A 328 3.16 -8.30 8.01
CA ARG A 328 4.32 -9.15 7.67
C ARG A 328 5.58 -8.34 7.46
N MET A 329 5.49 -7.32 6.60
CA MET A 329 6.63 -6.46 6.30
C MET A 329 7.11 -5.78 7.58
N PHE A 330 6.19 -5.34 8.44
CA PHE A 330 6.54 -4.70 9.69
C PHE A 330 7.25 -5.65 10.66
N THR A 331 6.79 -6.90 10.76
CA THR A 331 7.45 -7.96 11.53
C THR A 331 8.87 -8.22 11.02
N TRP A 332 9.03 -8.33 9.70
CA TRP A 332 10.33 -8.53 9.08
C TRP A 332 11.30 -7.36 9.38
N LEU A 333 10.84 -6.12 9.24
CA LEU A 333 11.64 -4.93 9.54
C LEU A 333 12.08 -4.87 11.01
N CYS A 334 11.20 -5.25 11.94
CA CYS A 334 11.50 -5.20 13.37
C CYS A 334 12.39 -6.35 13.87
N THR A 335 12.52 -7.46 13.13
CA THR A 335 13.13 -8.69 13.67
C THR A 335 14.27 -9.28 12.86
N SER A 336 14.41 -8.93 11.57
CA SER A 336 15.37 -9.61 10.68
C SER A 336 16.81 -9.12 10.78
N GLY A 337 17.01 -7.89 11.26
CA GLY A 337 18.30 -7.21 11.23
C GLY A 337 18.74 -6.74 9.83
N VAL A 338 17.91 -6.95 8.81
CA VAL A 338 18.21 -6.52 7.44
C VAL A 338 18.01 -5.01 7.32
N GLN A 339 19.01 -4.33 6.76
CA GLN A 339 18.91 -2.92 6.39
C GLN A 339 17.89 -2.75 5.27
N HIS A 340 16.95 -1.81 5.44
CA HIS A 340 15.90 -1.55 4.46
C HIS A 340 15.45 -0.11 4.52
N GLY A 341 15.24 0.51 3.35
CA GLY A 341 14.82 1.91 3.27
C GLY A 341 15.86 2.85 3.91
N ASN A 342 15.45 3.69 4.85
CA ASN A 342 16.38 4.54 5.62
C ASN A 342 16.83 3.87 6.94
N LEU A 343 16.42 2.64 7.22
CA LEU A 343 16.92 1.86 8.36
C LEU A 343 18.25 1.21 7.97
N LEU A 344 19.35 1.89 8.32
CA LEU A 344 20.71 1.50 7.96
C LEU A 344 21.45 0.76 9.10
N ILE A 345 20.73 0.32 10.11
CA ILE A 345 21.27 -0.46 11.23
C ILE A 345 20.67 -1.86 11.27
N ASP A 346 21.34 -2.76 11.99
CA ASP A 346 20.73 -4.02 12.41
C ASP A 346 19.76 -3.75 13.58
N ALA A 347 18.48 -3.57 13.27
CA ALA A 347 17.46 -3.30 14.28
C ALA A 347 17.28 -4.46 15.29
N ARG A 348 17.64 -5.70 14.92
CA ARG A 348 17.57 -6.87 15.82
C ARG A 348 18.54 -6.69 17.00
N THR A 349 19.71 -6.09 16.80
CA THR A 349 20.65 -5.80 17.89
C THR A 349 20.06 -4.83 18.92
N VAL A 350 19.30 -3.83 18.46
CA VAL A 350 18.61 -2.89 19.36
C VAL A 350 17.46 -3.59 20.07
N TRP A 351 16.66 -4.38 19.34
CA TRP A 351 15.59 -5.19 19.92
C TRP A 351 16.10 -6.15 21.01
N ASP A 352 17.24 -6.81 20.81
CA ASP A 352 17.84 -7.71 21.79
C ASP A 352 18.26 -6.98 23.08
N SER A 353 18.40 -5.65 23.05
CA SER A 353 18.76 -4.81 24.21
C SER A 353 17.59 -4.18 24.96
N LEU A 354 16.37 -4.22 24.42
CA LEU A 354 15.19 -3.57 25.03
C LEU A 354 14.77 -4.25 26.34
N ASP A 355 14.20 -3.48 27.26
CA ASP A 355 13.35 -4.05 28.31
C ASP A 355 12.03 -4.51 27.68
N LEU A 356 11.82 -5.83 27.62
CA LEU A 356 10.61 -6.38 27.02
C LEU A 356 9.39 -6.29 27.93
N GLU A 357 9.55 -5.93 29.21
CA GLU A 357 8.41 -5.65 30.09
C GLU A 357 7.94 -4.19 29.97
N ASP A 358 8.76 -3.28 29.42
CA ASP A 358 8.39 -1.91 29.14
C ASP A 358 7.70 -1.80 27.77
N GLU A 359 6.37 -1.89 27.76
CA GLU A 359 5.56 -1.74 26.55
C GLU A 359 5.78 -0.40 25.82
N ASP A 360 6.11 0.68 26.55
CA ASP A 360 6.37 1.99 25.93
C ASP A 360 7.70 1.97 25.19
N GLU A 361 8.75 1.38 25.77
CA GLU A 361 10.05 1.24 25.11
C GLU A 361 9.93 0.37 23.84
N VAL A 362 9.21 -0.76 23.91
CA VAL A 362 8.96 -1.63 22.75
C VAL A 362 8.14 -0.91 21.67
N LEU A 363 7.10 -0.18 22.05
CA LEU A 363 6.29 0.60 21.09
C LEU A 363 7.12 1.70 20.42
N ARG A 364 7.96 2.41 21.18
CA ARG A 364 8.86 3.42 20.62
C ARG A 364 9.87 2.81 19.66
N TYR A 365 10.42 1.64 19.96
CA TYR A 365 11.27 0.90 19.03
C TYR A 365 10.53 0.60 17.71
N ILE A 366 9.30 0.09 17.79
CA ILE A 366 8.44 -0.21 16.64
C ILE A 366 8.20 1.05 15.79
N LEU A 367 7.89 2.18 16.43
CA LEU A 367 7.65 3.45 15.74
C LEU A 367 8.91 4.03 15.11
N GLU A 368 10.08 3.88 15.72
CA GLU A 368 11.33 4.34 15.12
C GLU A 368 11.73 3.50 13.91
N VAL A 369 11.51 2.17 13.96
CA VAL A 369 11.64 1.30 12.79
C VAL A 369 10.71 1.76 11.66
N ALA A 370 9.42 2.00 11.96
CA ALA A 370 8.46 2.48 10.97
C ALA A 370 8.76 3.90 10.45
N ARG A 371 9.40 4.75 11.26
CA ARG A 371 9.81 6.09 10.86
C ARG A 371 10.86 6.01 9.74
N LEU A 372 11.90 5.20 9.93
CA LEU A 372 13.00 5.05 8.98
C LEU A 372 12.68 4.09 7.83
N SER A 373 11.77 3.14 8.05
CA SER A 373 11.42 2.11 7.06
C SER A 373 9.92 1.78 7.14
N PRO A 374 9.04 2.68 6.68
CA PRO A 374 7.61 2.46 6.81
C PRO A 374 7.14 1.34 5.85
N PRO A 375 6.27 0.42 6.29
CA PRO A 375 5.63 -0.55 5.40
C PRO A 375 4.78 0.10 4.29
N VAL A 376 4.27 1.31 4.54
CA VAL A 376 3.58 2.14 3.55
C VAL A 376 4.35 3.44 3.38
N THR A 377 5.00 3.60 2.24
CA THR A 377 5.90 4.72 1.97
C THR A 377 5.16 5.97 1.50
N VAL A 378 4.13 5.82 0.65
CA VAL A 378 3.44 6.94 0.01
C VAL A 378 1.92 6.77 0.10
N SER A 379 1.22 7.88 0.33
CA SER A 379 -0.22 7.98 0.12
C SER A 379 -0.54 8.82 -1.12
N HIS A 380 -1.62 8.49 -1.82
CA HIS A 380 -2.08 9.23 -2.99
C HIS A 380 -3.18 10.22 -2.63
N ARG A 381 -3.21 11.39 -3.29
CA ARG A 381 -4.42 12.23 -3.35
C ARG A 381 -4.52 12.98 -4.68
N VAL A 382 -5.67 13.59 -4.90
CA VAL A 382 -5.89 14.54 -6.00
C VAL A 382 -6.03 15.94 -5.44
N ALA A 383 -5.34 16.91 -6.04
CA ALA A 383 -5.48 18.31 -5.71
C ALA A 383 -6.90 18.79 -6.05
N THR A 384 -7.65 19.25 -5.05
CA THR A 384 -9.01 19.78 -5.24
C THR A 384 -9.00 21.20 -5.77
N GLU A 385 -7.89 21.92 -5.66
CA GLU A 385 -7.67 23.28 -6.15
C GLU A 385 -6.28 23.38 -6.81
N PRO A 386 -6.04 24.39 -7.67
CA PRO A 386 -4.71 24.68 -8.18
C PRO A 386 -3.71 24.93 -7.04
N SER A 387 -2.46 24.51 -7.22
CA SER A 387 -1.42 24.65 -6.19
C SER A 387 -0.06 24.92 -6.81
N SER A 388 0.87 25.43 -6.01
CA SER A 388 2.25 25.66 -6.42
C SER A 388 3.20 25.11 -5.36
N CYS A 389 4.37 24.65 -5.79
CA CYS A 389 5.45 24.26 -4.89
C CYS A 389 6.81 24.53 -5.53
N ASP A 390 7.84 24.65 -4.69
CA ASP A 390 9.21 24.80 -5.14
C ASP A 390 9.84 23.43 -5.41
N ILE A 391 10.40 23.27 -6.60
CA ILE A 391 11.12 22.07 -7.06
C ILE A 391 12.46 22.56 -7.62
N ALA A 392 13.58 22.00 -7.13
CA ALA A 392 14.94 22.39 -7.55
C ALA A 392 15.17 23.92 -7.58
N GLY A 393 14.67 24.64 -6.56
CA GLY A 393 14.85 26.08 -6.40
C GLY A 393 13.99 26.97 -7.31
N ARG A 394 12.97 26.41 -7.99
CA ARG A 394 12.02 27.18 -8.80
C ARG A 394 10.59 26.83 -8.42
N THR A 395 9.72 27.82 -8.42
CA THR A 395 8.29 27.63 -8.16
C THR A 395 7.59 27.13 -9.43
N TYR A 396 6.86 26.02 -9.30
CA TYR A 396 6.02 25.46 -10.35
C TYR A 396 4.57 25.44 -9.90
N SER A 397 3.66 25.78 -10.82
CA SER A 397 2.21 25.72 -10.59
C SER A 397 1.61 24.51 -11.29
N PHE A 398 0.65 23.89 -10.62
CA PHE A 398 -0.08 22.71 -11.05
C PHE A 398 -1.59 22.98 -10.99
N PRO A 399 -2.36 22.54 -12.01
CA PRO A 399 -3.80 22.75 -12.02
C PRO A 399 -4.51 21.90 -10.95
N LYS A 400 -5.77 22.24 -10.69
CA LYS A 400 -6.73 21.33 -10.03
C LYS A 400 -6.70 19.97 -10.73
N GLY A 401 -6.98 18.89 -10.00
CA GLY A 401 -6.99 17.54 -10.56
C GLY A 401 -5.62 16.88 -10.69
N THR A 402 -4.51 17.59 -10.43
CA THR A 402 -3.17 16.98 -10.40
C THR A 402 -3.08 15.92 -9.31
N LYS A 403 -2.49 14.77 -9.66
CA LYS A 403 -2.15 13.70 -8.72
C LYS A 403 -1.00 14.15 -7.83
N VAL A 404 -1.16 13.98 -6.52
CA VAL A 404 -0.18 14.38 -5.51
C VAL A 404 0.21 13.15 -4.69
N GLY A 405 1.52 12.86 -4.69
CA GLY A 405 2.13 11.89 -3.81
C GLY A 405 2.37 12.53 -2.44
N THR A 406 2.01 11.81 -1.39
CA THR A 406 2.21 12.18 0.02
C THR A 406 3.23 11.20 0.61
N PRO A 407 4.54 11.42 0.40
CA PRO A 407 5.59 10.49 0.80
C PRO A 407 5.85 10.57 2.30
N LEU A 408 5.21 9.67 3.04
CA LEU A 408 5.29 9.55 4.50
C LEU A 408 6.73 9.31 4.97
N PHE A 409 7.48 8.49 4.22
CA PHE A 409 8.87 8.20 4.56
C PHE A 409 9.78 9.44 4.49
N LEU A 410 9.50 10.41 3.60
CA LEU A 410 10.28 11.67 3.52
C LEU A 410 9.95 12.59 4.69
N ALA A 411 8.66 12.74 5.01
CA ALA A 411 8.23 13.50 6.17
C ALA A 411 8.79 12.94 7.48
N ASN A 412 8.89 11.61 7.58
CA ASN A 412 9.47 10.91 8.72
C ASN A 412 10.99 11.09 8.85
N ILE A 413 11.68 11.71 7.89
CA ILE A 413 13.12 12.05 7.97
C ILE A 413 13.39 13.54 7.72
N ASP A 414 12.36 14.39 7.72
CA ASP A 414 12.52 15.82 7.51
C ASP A 414 13.32 16.44 8.68
N PRO A 415 14.54 16.97 8.44
CA PRO A 415 15.38 17.49 9.51
C PRO A 415 14.79 18.72 10.20
N VAL A 416 13.80 19.39 9.60
CA VAL A 416 13.07 20.49 10.25
C VAL A 416 12.31 20.00 11.50
N VAL A 417 11.83 18.76 11.48
CA VAL A 417 11.07 18.16 12.59
C VAL A 417 11.93 17.18 13.39
N TRP A 418 12.77 16.41 12.72
CA TRP A 418 13.52 15.31 13.33
C TRP A 418 14.96 15.65 13.73
N GLY A 419 15.43 16.87 13.44
CA GLY A 419 16.77 17.32 13.79
C GLY A 419 17.86 16.90 12.79
N ALA A 420 19.11 17.23 13.11
CA ALA A 420 20.25 16.88 12.27
C ALA A 420 20.53 15.36 12.21
N ASP A 421 20.08 14.63 13.23
CA ASP A 421 20.14 13.17 13.40
C ASP A 421 18.88 12.47 12.85
N ALA A 422 18.17 13.10 11.90
CA ALA A 422 16.92 12.56 11.34
C ALA A 422 17.08 11.17 10.70
N LEU A 423 18.27 10.84 10.19
CA LEU A 423 18.56 9.52 9.60
C LEU A 423 19.11 8.52 10.62
N ASP A 424 19.44 8.97 11.84
CA ASP A 424 19.97 8.09 12.87
C ASP A 424 18.84 7.33 13.56
N PHE A 425 19.10 6.09 13.96
CA PHE A 425 18.14 5.32 14.73
C PHE A 425 18.18 5.76 16.19
N ASN A 426 17.06 6.28 16.70
CA ASN A 426 16.92 6.66 18.11
C ASN A 426 15.46 6.50 18.57
N HIS A 427 15.12 5.33 19.12
CA HIS A 427 13.77 5.08 19.65
C HIS A 427 13.45 5.91 20.91
N LYS A 428 14.45 6.56 21.54
CA LYS A 428 14.27 7.43 22.69
C LYS A 428 14.06 8.90 22.30
N ARG A 429 14.02 9.22 20.99
CA ARG A 429 13.83 10.59 20.51
C ARG A 429 12.48 11.18 20.96
N GLN A 430 12.49 12.47 21.29
CA GLN A 430 11.27 13.21 21.63
C GLN A 430 10.39 13.40 20.40
N GLY A 431 9.07 13.46 20.60
CA GLY A 431 8.11 13.69 19.51
C GLY A 431 7.84 12.46 18.63
N LEU A 432 8.40 11.28 18.94
CA LEU A 432 8.28 10.10 18.08
C LEU A 432 6.83 9.66 17.87
N LYS A 433 5.96 9.77 18.88
CA LYS A 433 4.53 9.39 18.75
C LYS A 433 3.73 10.50 18.07
N GLU A 434 4.04 11.75 18.40
CA GLU A 434 3.29 12.93 18.01
C GLU A 434 3.56 13.33 16.56
N ASN A 435 4.79 13.18 16.10
CA ASN A 435 5.24 13.64 14.78
C ASN A 435 5.25 12.52 13.72
N HIS A 436 5.00 11.26 14.08
CA HIS A 436 5.06 10.14 13.15
C HIS A 436 3.91 10.16 12.15
N THR A 437 4.25 10.19 10.85
CA THR A 437 3.28 10.34 9.76
C THR A 437 2.78 9.02 9.17
N GLY A 438 3.38 7.89 9.54
CA GLY A 438 2.90 6.56 9.14
C GLY A 438 1.54 6.23 9.75
N PHE A 439 0.85 5.23 9.18
CA PHE A 439 -0.58 4.96 9.43
C PHE A 439 -1.53 6.14 9.08
N ASN A 440 -1.01 7.25 8.53
CA ASN A 440 -1.69 8.45 8.00
C ASN A 440 -2.64 9.21 8.98
N ALA A 441 -2.34 9.62 10.21
CA ALA A 441 -1.13 9.68 11.03
C ALA A 441 -1.56 9.54 12.51
N VAL A 442 -0.61 9.18 13.37
CA VAL A 442 -0.79 8.67 14.75
C VAL A 442 -1.55 9.65 15.66
N ASN A 443 -2.33 9.12 16.61
CA ASN A 443 -3.17 9.87 17.57
C ASN A 443 -4.41 10.55 16.97
N GLY A 444 -5.07 9.94 15.97
CA GLY A 444 -6.38 10.42 15.51
C GLY A 444 -6.31 11.71 14.70
N LEU A 445 -5.18 11.98 14.06
CA LEU A 445 -4.91 13.26 13.43
C LEU A 445 -5.70 13.50 12.13
N GLY A 446 -6.35 12.50 11.55
CA GLY A 446 -7.08 12.70 10.28
C GLY A 446 -8.19 11.70 9.97
N PRO A 447 -9.13 12.08 9.08
CA PRO A 447 -10.31 11.29 8.69
C PRO A 447 -9.97 10.01 7.91
N ARG A 448 -8.69 9.80 7.60
CA ARG A 448 -8.14 8.70 6.79
C ARG A 448 -7.10 7.88 7.54
N GLU A 449 -7.01 8.04 8.86
CA GLU A 449 -6.16 7.22 9.70
C GLU A 449 -6.50 5.73 9.50
N CYS A 450 -5.44 4.92 9.43
CA CYS A 450 -5.54 3.47 9.27
C CYS A 450 -6.44 2.89 10.37
N PRO A 451 -7.56 2.23 10.01
CA PRO A 451 -8.49 1.71 11.00
C PRO A 451 -7.89 0.54 11.81
N GLY A 452 -6.90 -0.18 11.25
CA GLY A 452 -6.20 -1.27 11.93
C GLY A 452 -4.97 -0.85 12.74
N LYS A 453 -4.68 0.46 12.88
CA LYS A 453 -3.46 0.96 13.53
C LYS A 453 -3.28 0.40 14.94
N ASP A 454 -4.29 0.53 15.79
CA ASP A 454 -4.17 0.15 17.20
C ASP A 454 -4.03 -1.37 17.37
N LEU A 455 -4.80 -2.15 16.61
CA LEU A 455 -4.67 -3.60 16.56
C LEU A 455 -3.24 -4.01 16.18
N VAL A 456 -2.70 -3.46 15.09
CA VAL A 456 -1.36 -3.83 14.61
C VAL A 456 -0.29 -3.41 15.60
N LEU A 457 -0.35 -2.20 16.17
CA LEU A 457 0.66 -1.74 17.12
C LEU A 457 0.66 -2.58 18.41
N ARG A 458 -0.52 -2.87 19.00
CA ARG A 458 -0.61 -3.78 20.16
C ARG A 458 -0.09 -5.17 19.85
N SER A 459 -0.49 -5.71 18.69
CA SER A 459 -0.08 -7.05 18.26
C SER A 459 1.42 -7.12 17.99
N MET A 460 2.02 -6.06 17.44
CA MET A 460 3.47 -5.97 17.23
C MET A 460 4.24 -5.89 18.55
N VAL A 461 3.78 -5.10 19.52
CA VAL A 461 4.38 -5.06 20.87
C VAL A 461 4.39 -6.48 21.46
N ARG A 462 3.23 -7.13 21.49
CA ARG A 462 3.10 -8.50 22.01
C ARG A 462 3.97 -9.50 21.25
N LEU A 463 4.02 -9.41 19.91
CA LEU A 463 4.84 -10.28 19.08
C LEU A 463 6.32 -10.16 19.44
N LEU A 464 6.84 -8.92 19.53
CA LEU A 464 8.23 -8.68 19.88
C LEU A 464 8.56 -9.12 21.30
N GLN A 465 7.63 -8.99 22.24
CA GLN A 465 7.79 -9.49 23.60
C GLN A 465 7.86 -11.02 23.64
N VAL A 466 6.90 -11.71 23.03
CA VAL A 466 6.83 -13.18 23.06
C VAL A 466 8.04 -13.80 22.35
N ILE A 467 8.36 -13.34 21.13
CA ILE A 467 9.52 -13.83 20.39
C ILE A 467 10.81 -13.45 21.13
N GLY A 468 10.93 -12.20 21.61
CA GLY A 468 12.13 -11.72 22.30
C GLY A 468 12.41 -12.50 23.60
N LYS A 469 11.37 -12.76 24.41
CA LYS A 469 11.47 -13.59 25.62
C LYS A 469 11.94 -15.00 25.28
N LYS A 470 11.35 -15.63 24.26
CA LYS A 470 11.75 -16.97 23.81
C LYS A 470 13.20 -17.01 23.32
N ARG A 471 13.63 -16.02 22.55
CA ARG A 471 15.00 -15.89 22.03
C ARG A 471 16.05 -15.73 23.12
N ARG A 472 15.72 -15.04 24.21
CA ARG A 472 16.63 -14.77 25.34
C ARG A 472 16.66 -15.91 26.37
N GLN A 473 15.80 -16.92 26.25
CA GLN A 473 15.87 -18.09 27.11
C GLN A 473 17.16 -18.88 26.81
N PRO A 474 17.87 -19.38 27.84
CA PRO A 474 19.00 -20.27 27.63
C PRO A 474 18.55 -21.47 26.81
N SER A 475 19.26 -21.80 25.74
CA SER A 475 18.98 -23.03 25.00
C SER A 475 19.19 -24.22 25.93
N THR A 476 18.09 -24.83 26.38
CA THR A 476 18.13 -26.09 27.10
C THR A 476 18.39 -27.24 26.12
N SER A 477 19.52 -27.18 25.42
CA SER A 477 20.06 -28.33 24.69
C SER A 477 21.07 -29.02 25.62
N PRO A 478 20.87 -30.29 26.00
CA PRO A 478 21.94 -31.04 26.63
C PRO A 478 23.10 -31.08 25.64
N GLN A 479 24.25 -30.55 26.03
CA GLN A 479 25.49 -30.85 25.33
C GLN A 479 25.65 -32.38 25.39
N SER A 480 25.43 -33.05 24.26
CA SER A 480 25.84 -34.43 24.09
C SER A 480 27.36 -34.47 24.23
N VAL A 481 27.82 -35.02 25.36
CA VAL A 481 29.22 -35.31 25.68
C VAL A 481 29.82 -36.26 24.65
#